data_AF-A0A7U2FFV3-F1
#
_entry.id   AF-A0A7U2FFV3-F1
#
_cell.length_a   1.000
_cell.length_b   1.000
_cell.length_c   1.000
_cell.angle_alpha   90.00
_cell.angle_beta   90.00
_cell.angle_gamma   90.00
#
_symmetry.space_group_name_H-M   'P 1'
#
loop_
_entity.id
_entity.type
_entity.pdbx_description
1 polymer ?
#
loop_
_entity_poly.entity_id
_entity_poly.type
_entity_poly.pdbx_seq_one_letter_code
_entity_poly.pdbx_strand_id
1 'polypeptide(L)'
;MAITLLSLAILPVLYYTTVIVYRLFFHPLAKVPGPKLLAISSLPRGIRHNLYGLWFKDVAVLHEKYGRVVRVGPDEIAVDGDPGWEDVFAFRKQGKNDFARDPAFFNSATDGTVESSIFLTDRAGHSRQRRILSHAFSQNAMYEQEPLIKHYVDLFISRISDFAASGTATDIVKWFRLYNV
;
A
#
# COMPACT_ATOMS: atom_id res chain seq x y z
N MET A 1 26.65 20.04 35.47
CA MET A 1 25.90 20.63 34.33
C MET A 1 26.60 20.43 32.98
N ALA A 2 27.89 20.75 32.81
CA ALA A 2 28.58 20.53 31.51
C ALA A 2 28.68 19.05 31.10
N ILE A 3 29.02 18.16 32.05
CA ILE A 3 29.16 16.71 31.79
C ILE A 3 27.81 16.07 31.43
N THR A 4 26.74 16.48 32.09
CA THR A 4 25.37 16.01 31.81
C THR A 4 24.85 16.48 30.44
N LEU A 5 25.26 17.68 30.00
CA LEU A 5 24.92 18.20 28.67
C LEU A 5 25.73 17.50 27.56
N LEU A 6 27.02 17.21 27.82
CA LEU A 6 27.87 16.43 26.91
C LEU A 6 27.37 14.99 26.76
N SER A 7 27.01 14.32 27.86
CA SER A 7 26.44 12.96 27.80
C SER A 7 25.12 12.91 27.04
N LEU A 8 24.29 13.96 27.16
CA LEU A 8 23.01 14.07 26.46
C LEU A 8 23.18 14.18 24.93
N ALA A 9 24.29 14.76 24.46
CA ALA A 9 24.60 14.86 23.03
C ALA A 9 25.33 13.61 22.49
N ILE A 10 26.21 12.99 23.29
CA ILE A 10 27.04 11.86 22.85
C ILE A 10 26.23 10.57 22.71
N LEU A 11 25.34 10.29 23.67
CA LEU A 11 24.52 9.07 23.67
C LEU A 11 23.67 8.88 22.40
N PRO A 12 22.90 9.88 21.91
CA PRO A 12 22.13 9.72 20.68
C PRO A 12 23.03 9.55 19.46
N VAL A 13 24.15 10.28 19.36
CA VAL A 13 25.09 10.13 18.24
C VAL A 13 25.66 8.71 18.19
N LEU A 14 26.09 8.17 19.33
CA LEU A 14 26.60 6.80 19.43
C LEU A 14 25.52 5.77 19.07
N TYR A 15 24.29 5.97 19.56
CA TYR A 15 23.15 5.12 19.25
C TYR A 15 22.86 5.10 17.74
N TYR A 16 22.68 6.26 17.11
CA TYR A 16 22.39 6.34 15.68
C TYR A 16 23.53 5.77 14.81
N THR A 17 24.79 6.03 15.19
CA THR A 17 25.95 5.46 14.49
C THR A 17 25.93 3.94 14.55
N THR A 18 25.67 3.37 15.72
CA THR A 18 25.57 1.92 15.92
C THR A 18 24.44 1.32 15.08
N VAL A 19 23.26 1.97 15.06
CA VAL A 19 22.11 1.55 14.25
C VAL A 19 22.42 1.61 12.75
N ILE A 20 23.09 2.66 12.27
CA ILE A 20 23.48 2.82 10.86
C ILE A 20 24.42 1.67 10.44
N VAL A 21 25.46 1.42 11.23
CA VAL A 21 26.43 0.35 10.96
C VAL A 21 25.73 -1.01 10.96
N TYR A 22 24.87 -1.27 11.94
CA TYR A 22 24.08 -2.50 11.99
C TYR A 22 23.20 -2.67 10.75
N ARG A 23 22.43 -1.64 10.37
CA ARG A 23 21.51 -1.68 9.22
C ARG A 23 22.21 -1.91 7.89
N LEU A 24 23.42 -1.38 7.72
CA LEU A 24 24.17 -1.49 6.48
C LEU A 24 24.95 -2.80 6.34
N PHE A 25 25.49 -3.35 7.44
CA PHE A 25 26.44 -4.47 7.36
C PHE A 25 25.94 -5.76 8.00
N PHE A 26 25.19 -5.68 9.09
CA PHE A 26 24.82 -6.84 9.91
C PHE A 26 23.33 -7.22 9.80
N HIS A 27 22.51 -6.34 9.23
CA HIS A 27 21.10 -6.61 9.03
C HIS A 27 20.90 -7.77 8.03
N PRO A 28 19.89 -8.63 8.20
CA PRO A 28 19.61 -9.72 7.26
C PRO A 28 19.43 -9.25 5.80
N LEU A 29 18.89 -8.04 5.61
CA LEU A 29 18.72 -7.41 4.30
C LEU A 29 19.98 -6.67 3.78
N ALA A 30 21.12 -6.74 4.46
CA ALA A 30 22.36 -6.05 4.04
C ALA A 30 22.87 -6.53 2.66
N LYS A 31 22.54 -7.79 2.29
CA LYS A 31 22.90 -8.37 0.98
C LYS A 31 21.96 -7.94 -0.15
N VAL A 32 20.81 -7.37 0.17
CA VAL A 32 19.82 -6.94 -0.83
C VAL A 32 20.28 -5.60 -1.43
N PRO A 33 20.38 -5.48 -2.76
CA PRO A 33 20.84 -4.25 -3.39
C PRO A 33 19.83 -3.12 -3.19
N GLY A 34 20.30 -1.88 -3.07
CA GLY A 34 19.44 -0.70 -2.96
C GLY A 34 20.18 0.55 -2.46
N PRO A 35 19.51 1.71 -2.44
CA PRO A 35 20.09 2.95 -1.95
C PRO A 35 20.42 2.87 -0.45
N LYS A 36 21.65 3.22 -0.07
CA LYS A 36 22.09 3.21 1.34
C LYS A 36 21.23 4.09 2.25
N LEU A 37 20.75 5.23 1.74
CA LEU A 37 19.87 6.12 2.50
C LEU A 37 18.56 5.44 2.91
N LEU A 38 17.98 4.62 2.01
CA LEU A 38 16.77 3.86 2.30
C LEU A 38 17.04 2.67 3.23
N ALA A 39 18.21 2.05 3.12
CA ALA A 39 18.64 1.02 4.06
C ALA A 39 18.84 1.56 5.49
N ILE A 40 19.21 2.85 5.62
CA ILE A 40 19.42 3.50 6.91
C ILE A 40 18.11 3.98 7.51
N SER A 41 17.23 4.61 6.74
CA SER A 41 16.02 5.27 7.24
C SER A 41 14.89 5.26 6.21
N SER A 42 13.65 5.19 6.70
CA SER A 42 12.43 5.31 5.90
C SER A 42 12.07 6.77 5.57
N LEU A 43 12.76 7.77 6.15
CA LEU A 43 12.47 9.19 5.95
C LEU A 43 12.54 9.65 4.48
N PRO A 44 13.58 9.30 3.68
CA PRO A 44 13.65 9.75 2.29
C PRO A 44 12.44 9.24 1.47
N ARG A 45 12.04 7.99 1.71
CA ARG A 45 10.81 7.43 1.16
C ARG A 45 9.59 8.21 1.64
N GLY A 46 9.47 8.45 2.94
CA GLY A 46 8.34 9.19 3.53
C GLY A 46 8.15 10.56 2.89
N ILE A 47 9.22 11.28 2.59
CA ILE A 47 9.21 12.55 1.88
C ILE A 47 8.71 12.36 0.44
N ARG A 48 9.32 11.42 -0.32
CA ARG A 48 8.95 11.16 -1.73
C ARG A 48 7.51 10.65 -1.88
N HIS A 49 7.04 9.86 -0.93
CA HIS A 49 5.70 9.29 -0.91
C HIS A 49 4.66 10.33 -0.47
N ASN A 50 4.80 10.89 0.74
CA ASN A 50 3.75 11.70 1.34
C ASN A 50 3.74 13.15 0.87
N LEU A 51 4.91 13.74 0.58
CA LEU A 51 4.98 15.15 0.17
C LEU A 51 4.92 15.32 -1.35
N TYR A 52 5.52 14.40 -2.10
CA TYR A 52 5.60 14.51 -3.56
C TYR A 52 4.69 13.54 -4.32
N GLY A 53 4.24 12.45 -3.70
CA GLY A 53 3.46 11.41 -4.40
C GLY A 53 4.24 10.69 -5.51
N LEU A 54 5.58 10.74 -5.49
CA LEU A 54 6.43 10.22 -6.59
C LEU A 54 7.04 8.85 -6.30
N TRP A 55 6.77 8.28 -5.13
CA TRP A 55 7.41 7.05 -4.68
C TRP A 55 7.24 5.87 -5.66
N PHE A 56 6.09 5.74 -6.31
CA PHE A 56 5.88 4.68 -7.32
C PHE A 56 6.84 4.80 -8.51
N LYS A 57 7.18 6.02 -8.94
CA LYS A 57 8.17 6.26 -9.99
C LYS A 57 9.58 5.97 -9.50
N ASP A 58 9.88 6.33 -8.25
CA ASP A 58 11.18 6.02 -7.65
C ASP A 58 11.43 4.53 -7.59
N VAL A 59 10.43 3.77 -7.12
CA VAL A 59 10.54 2.31 -7.03
C VAL A 59 10.78 1.68 -8.41
N ALA A 60 10.10 2.17 -9.45
CA ALA A 60 10.35 1.71 -10.83
C ALA A 60 11.81 1.95 -11.26
N VAL A 61 12.33 3.17 -11.08
CA VAL A 61 13.73 3.52 -11.39
C VAL A 61 14.72 2.69 -10.55
N LEU A 62 14.37 2.41 -9.30
CA LEU A 62 15.19 1.56 -8.44
C LEU A 62 15.24 0.11 -8.95
N HIS A 63 14.13 -0.44 -9.44
CA HIS A 63 14.11 -1.76 -10.06
C HIS A 63 14.91 -1.81 -11.36
N GLU A 64 14.84 -0.76 -12.19
CA GLU A 64 15.69 -0.65 -13.39
C GLU A 64 17.19 -0.65 -13.04
N LYS A 65 17.57 -0.03 -11.91
CA LYS A 65 18.96 0.11 -11.50
C LYS A 65 19.52 -1.08 -10.72
N TYR A 66 18.73 -1.65 -9.81
CA TYR A 66 19.19 -2.65 -8.84
C TYR A 66 18.63 -4.06 -9.12
N GLY A 67 17.70 -4.19 -10.06
CA GLY A 67 17.08 -5.46 -10.45
C GLY A 67 15.74 -5.71 -9.74
N ARG A 68 15.28 -6.96 -9.79
CA ARG A 68 13.92 -7.33 -9.36
C ARG A 68 13.67 -7.28 -7.86
N VAL A 69 14.71 -7.31 -7.02
CA VAL A 69 14.56 -7.24 -5.56
C VAL A 69 15.42 -6.11 -5.04
N VAL A 70 14.79 -5.10 -4.47
CA VAL A 70 15.48 -3.87 -4.06
C VAL A 70 15.13 -3.53 -2.63
N ARG A 71 16.14 -3.20 -1.82
CA ARG A 71 15.94 -2.70 -0.46
C ARG A 71 15.45 -1.26 -0.50
N VAL A 72 14.24 -1.04 0.01
CA VAL A 72 13.56 0.28 -0.01
C VAL A 72 13.27 0.83 1.38
N GLY A 73 13.64 0.10 2.42
CA GLY A 73 13.61 0.55 3.80
C GLY A 73 14.63 -0.21 4.66
N PRO A 74 14.73 0.13 5.96
CA PRO A 74 15.57 -0.61 6.90
C PRO A 74 15.22 -2.10 6.96
N ASP A 75 13.93 -2.39 6.95
CA ASP A 75 13.29 -3.69 7.13
C ASP A 75 12.35 -4.04 5.97
N GLU A 76 12.49 -3.34 4.84
CA GLU A 76 11.57 -3.46 3.71
C GLU A 76 12.27 -3.64 2.37
N ILE A 77 11.67 -4.47 1.52
CA ILE A 77 12.10 -4.73 0.15
C ILE A 77 10.94 -4.51 -0.82
N ALA A 78 11.25 -3.98 -1.99
CA ALA A 78 10.36 -3.97 -3.15
C ALA A 78 10.74 -5.15 -4.04
N VAL A 79 9.74 -5.86 -4.54
CA VAL A 79 9.89 -7.00 -5.43
C VAL A 79 9.09 -6.74 -6.70
N ASP A 80 9.76 -6.87 -7.85
CA ASP A 80 9.17 -6.73 -9.17
C ASP A 80 9.06 -8.10 -9.85
N GLY A 81 7.83 -8.46 -10.22
CA GLY A 81 7.48 -9.70 -10.91
C GLY A 81 7.39 -10.93 -10.01
N ASP A 82 7.69 -12.08 -10.61
CA ASP A 82 7.51 -13.43 -10.08
C ASP A 82 8.24 -13.79 -8.76
N PRO A 83 9.48 -13.30 -8.45
CA PRO A 83 10.30 -13.82 -7.36
C PRO A 83 9.73 -13.74 -5.94
N GLY A 84 8.58 -13.09 -5.74
CA GLY A 84 7.86 -13.06 -4.47
C GLY A 84 6.35 -13.12 -4.62
N TRP A 85 5.81 -13.32 -5.83
CA TRP A 85 4.35 -13.33 -6.02
C TRP A 85 3.71 -14.49 -5.28
N GLU A 86 4.22 -15.71 -5.47
CA GLU A 86 3.72 -16.87 -4.75
C GLU A 86 3.98 -16.75 -3.24
N ASP A 87 5.15 -16.25 -2.86
CA ASP A 87 5.49 -16.11 -1.44
C ASP A 87 4.58 -15.11 -0.71
N VAL A 88 4.24 -13.99 -1.34
CA VAL A 88 3.44 -12.91 -0.72
C VAL A 88 1.94 -13.12 -0.91
N PHE A 89 1.50 -13.56 -2.10
CA PHE A 89 0.09 -13.57 -2.49
C PHE A 89 -0.52 -14.97 -2.63
N ALA A 90 0.25 -16.06 -2.67
CA ALA A 90 -0.36 -17.38 -2.80
C ALA A 90 -1.11 -17.78 -1.52
N PHE A 91 -2.17 -18.57 -1.71
CA PHE A 91 -2.89 -19.20 -0.61
C PHE A 91 -1.98 -20.20 0.13
N ARG A 92 -1.50 -19.80 1.31
CA ARG A 92 -0.65 -20.67 2.13
C ARG A 92 -1.47 -21.71 2.88
N LYS A 93 -1.01 -22.97 2.80
CA LYS A 93 -1.51 -24.11 3.61
C LYS A 93 -1.40 -23.79 5.10
N GLN A 94 -2.31 -24.36 5.89
CA GLN A 94 -2.41 -24.20 7.33
C GLN A 94 -1.06 -24.49 8.03
N GLY A 95 -0.61 -23.59 8.91
CA GLY A 95 0.62 -23.76 9.71
C GLY A 95 1.88 -23.02 9.23
N LYS A 96 1.83 -22.26 8.13
CA LYS A 96 2.92 -21.33 7.75
C LYS A 96 2.59 -19.90 8.20
N ASN A 97 3.62 -19.15 8.64
CA ASN A 97 3.49 -17.73 8.94
C ASN A 97 2.97 -16.99 7.70
N ASP A 98 1.89 -16.23 7.90
CA ASP A 98 1.27 -15.40 6.88
C ASP A 98 2.06 -14.08 6.75
N PHE A 99 2.08 -13.49 5.56
CA PHE A 99 2.53 -12.10 5.43
C PHE A 99 1.38 -11.20 5.89
N ALA A 100 1.34 -10.95 7.20
CA ALA A 100 0.38 -10.02 7.77
C ALA A 100 0.55 -8.64 7.12
N ARG A 101 -0.58 -7.96 6.92
CA ARG A 101 -0.59 -6.57 6.46
C ARG A 101 0.16 -5.72 7.47
N ASP A 102 0.97 -4.78 6.98
CA ASP A 102 1.74 -3.87 7.84
C ASP A 102 0.78 -3.01 8.69
N PRO A 103 0.76 -3.19 10.03
CA PRO A 103 -0.11 -2.41 10.90
C PRO A 103 0.17 -0.90 10.81
N ALA A 104 1.42 -0.48 10.53
CA ALA A 104 1.75 0.93 10.43
C ALA A 104 1.06 1.60 9.24
N PHE A 105 0.94 0.90 8.11
CA PHE A 105 0.25 1.38 6.92
C PHE A 105 -1.28 1.35 7.06
N PHE A 106 -1.82 0.29 7.68
CA PHE A 106 -3.27 0.06 7.70
C PHE A 106 -3.96 0.65 8.93
N ASN A 107 -3.28 0.78 10.07
CA ASN A 107 -3.87 1.38 11.27
C ASN A 107 -3.92 2.90 11.20
N SER A 108 -3.05 3.56 10.43
CA SER A 108 -3.04 5.02 10.27
C SER A 108 -4.30 5.58 9.62
N ALA A 109 -5.11 4.72 8.97
CA ALA A 109 -6.37 5.11 8.33
C ALA A 109 -7.58 5.04 9.28
N THR A 110 -7.40 4.66 10.55
CA THR A 110 -8.51 4.36 11.46
C THR A 110 -8.21 4.79 12.89
N ASP A 111 -9.16 5.47 13.55
CA ASP A 111 -9.05 5.94 14.94
C ASP A 111 -9.15 4.79 15.98
N GLY A 112 -8.58 3.61 15.68
CA GLY A 112 -8.63 2.44 16.56
C GLY A 112 -9.99 1.76 16.65
N THR A 113 -10.98 2.17 15.86
CA THR A 113 -12.38 1.69 15.94
C THR A 113 -12.78 0.70 14.86
N VAL A 114 -11.88 0.30 13.96
CA VAL A 114 -12.23 -0.43 12.72
C VAL A 114 -11.57 -1.81 12.66
N GLU A 115 -11.82 -2.64 13.68
CA GLU A 115 -11.77 -4.10 13.50
C GLU A 115 -12.90 -4.62 12.56
N SER A 116 -13.75 -3.71 12.05
CA SER A 116 -14.98 -4.00 11.31
C SER A 116 -14.83 -4.07 9.79
N SER A 117 -13.69 -3.66 9.21
CA SER A 117 -13.48 -3.69 7.76
C SER A 117 -12.81 -4.98 7.30
N ILE A 118 -13.30 -5.55 6.19
CA ILE A 118 -12.72 -6.77 5.59
C ILE A 118 -11.27 -6.55 5.16
N PHE A 119 -10.87 -5.31 4.93
CA PHE A 119 -9.50 -4.97 4.54
C PHE A 119 -8.53 -4.82 5.71
N LEU A 120 -9.01 -4.71 6.95
CA LEU A 120 -8.17 -4.36 8.10
C LEU A 120 -8.18 -5.41 9.20
N THR A 121 -9.15 -6.31 9.17
CA THR A 121 -9.31 -7.37 10.16
C THR A 121 -8.28 -8.49 9.99
N ASP A 122 -8.09 -9.27 11.04
CA ASP A 122 -7.20 -10.43 11.04
C ASP A 122 -7.73 -11.56 10.12
N ARG A 123 -6.98 -12.64 9.96
CA ARG A 123 -7.37 -13.73 9.06
C ARG A 123 -8.72 -14.35 9.43
N ALA A 124 -9.01 -14.48 10.72
CA ALA A 124 -10.27 -15.05 11.19
C ALA A 124 -11.45 -14.11 10.88
N GLY A 125 -11.30 -12.82 11.18
CA GLY A 125 -12.27 -11.79 10.83
C GLY A 125 -12.47 -11.66 9.32
N HIS A 126 -11.40 -11.72 8.53
CA HIS A 126 -11.46 -11.63 7.07
C HIS A 126 -12.23 -12.82 6.51
N SER A 127 -11.96 -14.04 6.98
CA SER A 127 -12.69 -15.24 6.58
C SER A 127 -14.18 -15.14 6.93
N ARG A 128 -14.51 -14.70 8.16
CA ARG A 128 -15.89 -14.50 8.61
C ARG A 128 -16.63 -13.47 7.75
N GLN A 129 -16.04 -12.31 7.53
CA GLN A 129 -16.65 -11.23 6.76
C GLN A 129 -16.74 -11.58 5.27
N ARG A 130 -15.72 -12.21 4.68
CA ARG A 130 -15.75 -12.71 3.31
C ARG A 130 -16.91 -13.69 3.09
N ARG A 131 -17.16 -14.59 4.04
CA ARG A 131 -18.29 -15.53 3.96
C ARG A 131 -19.62 -14.79 3.89
N ILE A 132 -19.81 -13.77 4.72
CA ILE A 132 -21.04 -12.96 4.73
C ILE A 132 -21.20 -12.23 3.39
N LEU A 133 -20.15 -11.54 2.93
CA LEU A 133 -20.19 -10.76 1.69
C LEU A 133 -20.33 -11.64 0.42
N SER A 134 -19.84 -12.88 0.45
CA SER A 134 -19.82 -13.75 -0.74
C SER A 134 -21.20 -13.99 -1.37
N HIS A 135 -22.27 -13.92 -0.57
CA HIS A 135 -23.64 -14.06 -1.06
C HIS A 135 -24.04 -12.93 -2.01
N ALA A 136 -23.65 -11.69 -1.71
CA ALA A 136 -23.93 -10.52 -2.54
C ALA A 136 -23.18 -10.54 -3.89
N PHE A 137 -22.13 -11.37 -4.01
CA PHE A 137 -21.36 -11.58 -5.23
C PHE A 137 -21.63 -12.95 -5.88
N SER A 138 -22.71 -13.62 -5.49
CA SER A 138 -23.15 -14.85 -6.15
C SER A 138 -23.67 -14.55 -7.57
N GLN A 139 -23.61 -15.52 -8.47
CA GLN A 139 -24.07 -15.33 -9.86
C GLN A 139 -25.52 -14.84 -9.94
N ASN A 140 -26.42 -15.37 -9.11
CA ASN A 140 -27.81 -14.93 -9.05
C ASN A 140 -27.94 -13.49 -8.54
N ALA A 141 -27.21 -13.13 -7.47
CA ALA A 141 -27.21 -11.75 -6.97
C ALA A 141 -26.66 -10.76 -8.00
N MET A 142 -25.68 -11.17 -8.82
CA MET A 142 -25.18 -10.35 -9.94
C MET A 142 -26.26 -10.12 -11.01
N TYR A 143 -27.02 -11.15 -11.39
CA TYR A 143 -28.13 -11.00 -12.33
C TYR A 143 -29.26 -10.13 -11.77
N GLU A 144 -29.56 -10.23 -10.47
CA GLU A 144 -30.55 -9.38 -9.81
C GLU A 144 -30.12 -7.90 -9.77
N GLN A 145 -28.82 -7.63 -9.64
CA GLN A 145 -28.25 -6.28 -9.61
C GLN A 145 -28.04 -5.68 -11.01
N GLU A 146 -27.90 -6.50 -12.05
CA GLU A 146 -27.62 -6.07 -13.43
C GLU A 146 -28.57 -4.97 -13.93
N PRO A 147 -29.91 -5.05 -13.77
CA PRO A 147 -30.81 -4.02 -14.27
C PRO A 147 -30.56 -2.64 -13.64
N LEU A 148 -30.21 -2.61 -12.36
CA LEU A 148 -29.90 -1.37 -11.64
C LEU A 148 -28.60 -0.75 -12.16
N ILE A 149 -27.55 -1.57 -12.31
CA ILE A 149 -26.27 -1.10 -12.86
C ILE A 149 -26.49 -0.59 -14.29
N LYS A 150 -27.22 -1.34 -15.11
CA LYS A 150 -27.53 -0.95 -16.49
C LYS A 150 -28.26 0.38 -16.54
N HIS A 151 -29.23 0.63 -15.66
CA HIS A 151 -29.94 1.89 -15.59
C HIS A 151 -28.98 3.09 -15.41
N TYR A 152 -28.02 3.00 -14.49
CA TYR A 152 -27.05 4.07 -14.27
C TYR A 152 -26.04 4.20 -15.40
N VAL A 153 -25.64 3.11 -16.05
CA VAL A 153 -24.81 3.14 -17.27
C VAL A 153 -25.54 3.87 -18.40
N ASP A 154 -26.80 3.50 -18.65
CA ASP A 154 -27.62 4.12 -19.69
C ASP A 154 -27.82 5.62 -19.42
N LEU A 155 -28.08 5.99 -18.16
CA LEU A 155 -28.20 7.38 -17.74
C LEU A 155 -26.89 8.15 -17.95
N PHE A 156 -25.74 7.57 -17.58
CA PHE A 156 -24.43 8.18 -17.80
C PHE A 156 -24.19 8.44 -19.30
N ILE A 157 -24.41 7.44 -20.15
CA ILE A 157 -24.23 7.56 -21.61
C ILE A 157 -25.18 8.62 -22.18
N SER A 158 -26.44 8.65 -21.74
CA SER A 158 -27.41 9.65 -22.19
C SER A 158 -26.94 11.06 -21.86
N ARG A 159 -26.48 11.31 -20.62
CA ARG A 159 -26.00 12.65 -20.22
C ARG A 159 -24.77 13.08 -21.00
N ILE A 160 -23.81 12.19 -21.23
CA ILE A 160 -22.63 12.50 -22.04
C ILE A 160 -23.02 12.79 -23.50
N SER A 161 -24.00 12.08 -24.05
CA SER A 161 -24.51 12.31 -25.40
C SER A 161 -25.17 13.69 -25.53
N ASP A 162 -25.93 14.14 -24.53
CA ASP A 162 -26.53 15.48 -24.51
C ASP A 162 -25.46 16.59 -24.53
N PHE A 163 -24.36 16.42 -23.79
CA PHE A 163 -23.24 17.38 -23.82
C PHE A 163 -22.53 17.40 -25.18
N ALA A 164 -22.32 16.22 -25.78
CA ALA A 164 -21.71 16.12 -27.10
C ALA A 164 -22.58 16.79 -28.18
N ALA A 165 -23.89 16.55 -28.15
CA ALA A 165 -24.83 17.14 -29.11
C ALA A 165 -24.96 18.67 -28.97
N SER A 166 -24.90 19.19 -27.73
CA SER A 166 -24.95 20.64 -27.47
C SER A 166 -23.62 21.36 -27.67
N GLY A 167 -22.51 20.64 -27.92
CA GLY A 167 -21.17 21.22 -28.00
C GLY A 167 -20.64 21.78 -26.69
N THR A 168 -21.24 21.40 -25.55
CA THR A 168 -20.89 21.92 -24.23
C THR A 168 -19.74 21.10 -23.65
N ALA A 169 -18.61 21.74 -23.34
CA ALA A 169 -17.51 21.09 -22.64
C ALA A 169 -17.93 20.66 -21.23
N THR A 170 -17.57 19.43 -20.82
CA THR A 170 -17.95 18.87 -19.52
C THR A 170 -16.77 18.15 -18.87
N ASP A 171 -16.73 18.13 -17.54
CA ASP A 171 -15.72 17.41 -16.77
C ASP A 171 -16.10 15.92 -16.64
N ILE A 172 -15.44 15.07 -17.42
CA ILE A 172 -15.71 13.63 -17.42
C ILE A 172 -15.37 12.97 -16.08
N VAL A 173 -14.40 13.51 -15.32
CA VAL A 173 -14.02 12.96 -14.00
C VAL A 173 -15.18 13.13 -13.02
N LYS A 174 -15.85 14.28 -13.05
CA LYS A 174 -17.06 14.52 -12.26
C LYS A 174 -18.15 13.50 -12.61
N TRP A 175 -18.41 13.26 -13.89
CA TRP A 175 -19.45 12.32 -14.32
C TRP A 175 -19.12 10.87 -13.96
N PHE A 176 -17.86 10.44 -14.09
CA PHE A 176 -17.42 9.13 -13.62
C PHE A 176 -17.60 8.97 -12.11
N ARG A 177 -17.35 10.02 -11.32
CA ARG A 177 -17.60 9.97 -9.87
C ARG A 177 -19.08 9.82 -9.55
N LEU A 178 -19.96 10.56 -10.24
CA LEU A 178 -21.41 10.47 -10.02
C LEU A 178 -22.01 9.11 -10.42
N TYR A 179 -21.40 8.43 -11.40
CA TYR A 179 -21.78 7.07 -11.81
C TYR A 179 -21.32 5.99 -10.82
N ASN A 180 -20.13 6.16 -10.22
CA ASN A 180 -19.49 5.15 -9.36
C ASN A 180 -19.88 5.24 -7.87
N VAL A 181 -20.67 6.23 -7.47
CA VAL A 181 -21.18 6.41 -6.09
C VAL A 181 -22.60 5.87 -6.00
#